data_AF-A0A974YTX7-F1
#
_entry.id   AF-A0A974YTX7-F1
#
_cell.length_a   1.000
_cell.length_b   1.000
_cell.length_c   1.000
_cell.angle_alpha   90.00
_cell.angle_beta   90.00
_cell.angle_gamma   90.00
#
_symmetry.space_group_name_H-M   'P 1'
#
loop_
_entity.id
_entity.type
_entity.pdbx_description
1 polymer ?
#
loop_
_entity_poly.entity_id
_entity_poly.type
_entity_poly.pdbx_seq_one_letter_code
_entity_poly.pdbx_strand_id
1 'polypeptide(L)'
;MLHYIIQTIAFQCFFLLLYDVFLKRETFFNWNRCYLLGTAFLSLIIPFIKIESLKTVVPKNYMIWLPEVVLGNQNNTLIQQEIPVVILSNIESVWTWTHLMYLGITISSMFFVYKIFKIMYLILTNPKRKKGNITLISLLNKEDAFSFFHYVFIGNSIPQKERETILIHEMVHVQQKHTLDLLFFEVLRILFWFNPLVYMYQNRIASLHEFIADEKSIKQQSKKAYYENLLGQVFQVKQISFINPFFKQSLIKKRIVMLNKSKSKKTNLVKYVFLLPIIAGMLVYTSCSQEENAVNTDQDFDQVVEKFRNQLQTENSTLSKEERIELAEYIIDELKANVEDNGKTSSGSITASSFNSSDEVSFSEIENVPVFPGCEGEIDNKERKKCMALEISKFVNQNFNVNLANDLGLEAGKHRISVQFKVDEKGNVVEVKARAPHAKLEQEAIRIVSLLPKMKPGMHLGKAVTVPYGFPIQFQIKE
;
A
#
# COMPACT_ATOMS: atom_id res chain seq x y z
N MET A 1 -1.89 7.90 -3.36
CA MET A 1 -3.33 7.50 -3.33
C MET A 1 -3.62 6.21 -4.08
N LEU A 2 -3.26 6.09 -5.36
CA LEU A 2 -3.54 4.86 -6.14
C LEU A 2 -2.91 3.59 -5.53
N HIS A 3 -1.63 3.66 -5.14
CA HIS A 3 -0.93 2.56 -4.49
C HIS A 3 -1.65 2.06 -3.22
N TYR A 4 -2.13 2.99 -2.39
CA TYR A 4 -2.90 2.69 -1.18
C TYR A 4 -4.23 1.97 -1.51
N ILE A 5 -4.96 2.44 -2.52
CA ILE A 5 -6.23 1.81 -2.95
C ILE A 5 -5.96 0.38 -3.43
N ILE A 6 -4.91 0.17 -4.23
CA ILE A 6 -4.53 -1.16 -4.73
C ILE A 6 -4.17 -2.10 -3.57
N GLN A 7 -3.33 -1.66 -2.63
CA GLN A 7 -2.98 -2.45 -1.44
C GLN A 7 -4.21 -2.81 -0.61
N THR A 8 -5.11 -1.85 -0.38
CA THR A 8 -6.36 -2.07 0.36
C THR A 8 -7.23 -3.13 -0.31
N ILE A 9 -7.42 -3.04 -1.62
CA ILE A 9 -8.20 -4.01 -2.40
C ILE A 9 -7.54 -5.40 -2.35
N ALA A 10 -6.21 -5.46 -2.48
CA ALA A 10 -5.46 -6.71 -2.42
C ALA A 10 -5.63 -7.40 -1.06
N PHE A 11 -5.49 -6.66 0.06
CA PHE A 11 -5.69 -7.20 1.40
C PHE A 11 -7.15 -7.63 1.65
N GLN A 12 -8.13 -6.84 1.20
CA GLN A 12 -9.54 -7.23 1.29
C GLN A 12 -9.84 -8.52 0.54
N CYS A 13 -9.28 -8.67 -0.66
CA CYS A 13 -9.44 -9.87 -1.48
C CYS A 13 -8.85 -11.09 -0.76
N PHE A 14 -7.62 -10.95 -0.26
CA PHE A 14 -6.94 -12.02 0.46
C PHE A 14 -7.73 -12.47 1.71
N PHE A 15 -8.19 -11.52 2.54
CA PHE A 15 -8.97 -11.85 3.73
C PHE A 15 -10.33 -12.50 3.40
N LEU A 16 -11.00 -12.08 2.32
CA LEU A 16 -12.24 -12.71 1.87
C LEU A 16 -12.00 -14.14 1.38
N LEU A 17 -10.90 -14.38 0.66
CA LEU A 17 -10.53 -15.72 0.19
C LEU A 17 -10.30 -16.64 1.39
N LEU A 18 -9.53 -16.19 2.37
CA LEU A 18 -9.26 -16.97 3.59
C LEU A 18 -10.57 -17.31 4.33
N TYR A 19 -11.50 -16.35 4.40
CA TYR A 19 -12.82 -16.60 4.97
C TYR A 19 -13.60 -17.67 4.19
N ASP A 20 -13.73 -17.50 2.87
CA ASP A 20 -14.56 -18.37 2.04
C ASP A 20 -14.01 -19.81 1.99
N VAL A 21 -12.69 -20.01 2.08
CA VAL A 21 -12.03 -21.32 2.07
C VAL A 21 -12.05 -21.98 3.45
N PHE A 22 -11.62 -21.28 4.51
CA PHE A 22 -11.35 -21.91 5.81
C PHE A 22 -12.44 -21.72 6.86
N LEU A 23 -13.08 -20.54 6.90
CA LEU A 23 -13.88 -20.11 8.06
C LEU A 23 -15.40 -20.16 7.82
N LYS A 24 -15.85 -19.94 6.58
CA LYS A 24 -17.27 -19.91 6.20
C LYS A 24 -18.03 -21.18 6.58
N ARG A 25 -17.32 -22.33 6.61
CA ARG A 25 -17.90 -23.62 6.94
C ARG A 25 -17.97 -23.87 8.45
N GLU A 26 -17.34 -23.04 9.28
CA GLU A 26 -17.32 -23.24 10.73
C GLU A 26 -18.60 -22.71 11.38
N THR A 27 -19.10 -23.40 12.40
CA THR A 27 -20.30 -22.98 13.16
C THR A 27 -19.98 -21.98 14.27
N PHE A 28 -18.76 -21.42 14.31
CA PHE A 28 -18.37 -20.38 15.25
C PHE A 28 -18.83 -19.00 14.75
N PHE A 29 -20.14 -18.80 14.71
CA PHE A 29 -20.72 -17.64 14.03
C PHE A 29 -20.27 -16.29 14.60
N ASN A 30 -20.13 -16.16 15.92
CA ASN A 30 -19.65 -14.92 16.53
C ASN A 30 -18.18 -14.62 16.19
N TRP A 31 -17.33 -15.64 16.09
CA TRP A 31 -15.92 -15.48 15.67
C TRP A 31 -15.83 -15.13 14.19
N ASN A 32 -16.67 -15.75 13.34
CA ASN A 32 -16.81 -15.37 11.94
C ASN A 32 -17.29 -13.91 11.77
N ARG A 33 -18.17 -13.45 12.65
CA ARG A 33 -18.67 -12.05 12.67
C ARG A 33 -17.55 -11.09 13.01
N CYS A 34 -16.80 -11.39 14.09
CA CYS A 34 -15.64 -10.62 14.50
C CYS A 34 -14.55 -10.60 13.42
N TYR A 35 -14.27 -11.74 12.78
CA TYR A 35 -13.34 -11.83 11.66
C TYR A 35 -13.76 -10.90 10.52
N LEU A 36 -14.98 -11.00 10.00
CA LEU A 36 -15.41 -10.23 8.82
C LEU A 36 -15.39 -8.72 9.08
N LEU A 37 -15.80 -8.29 10.27
CA LEU A 37 -15.75 -6.87 10.67
C LEU A 37 -14.30 -6.41 10.87
N GLY A 38 -13.52 -7.21 11.61
CA GLY A 38 -12.14 -6.92 11.96
C GLY A 38 -11.23 -6.86 10.75
N THR A 39 -11.29 -7.82 9.81
CA THR A 39 -10.43 -7.83 8.62
C THR A 39 -10.81 -6.75 7.62
N ALA A 40 -12.10 -6.40 7.50
CA ALA A 40 -12.53 -5.27 6.68
C ALA A 40 -11.92 -3.95 7.20
N PHE A 41 -11.98 -3.72 8.51
CA PHE A 41 -11.36 -2.55 9.14
C PHE A 41 -9.82 -2.59 9.06
N LEU A 42 -9.22 -3.74 9.37
CA LEU A 42 -7.78 -3.93 9.38
C LEU A 42 -7.15 -3.75 7.98
N SER A 43 -7.84 -4.15 6.92
CA SER A 43 -7.38 -3.94 5.54
C SER A 43 -7.18 -2.46 5.16
N LEU A 44 -7.90 -1.56 5.85
CA LEU A 44 -7.77 -0.11 5.67
C LEU A 44 -6.62 0.45 6.50
N ILE A 45 -6.36 -0.14 7.66
CA ILE A 45 -5.34 0.35 8.60
C ILE A 45 -3.95 -0.16 8.25
N ILE A 46 -3.80 -1.42 7.83
CA ILE A 46 -2.49 -2.05 7.54
C ILE A 46 -1.60 -1.18 6.64
N PRO A 47 -2.09 -0.63 5.50
CA PRO A 47 -1.26 0.22 4.65
C PRO A 47 -0.77 1.52 5.31
N PHE A 48 -1.43 1.98 6.39
CA PHE A 48 -0.99 3.16 7.16
C PHE A 48 0.04 2.84 8.24
N ILE A 49 0.12 1.60 8.70
CA ILE A 49 1.08 1.20 9.73
C ILE A 49 2.45 0.98 9.06
N LYS A 50 3.38 1.90 9.31
CA LYS A 50 4.77 1.81 8.89
C LYS A 50 5.63 1.58 10.12
N ILE A 51 6.25 0.41 10.22
CA ILE A 51 7.13 0.07 11.35
C ILE A 51 8.57 0.15 10.84
N GLU A 52 9.27 1.21 11.21
CA GLU A 52 10.67 1.44 10.81
C GLU A 52 11.61 0.34 11.34
N SER A 53 11.32 -0.21 12.52
CA SER A 53 12.09 -1.31 13.13
C SER A 53 12.06 -2.61 12.34
N LEU A 54 11.11 -2.81 11.40
CA LEU A 54 11.08 -3.99 10.54
C LEU A 54 11.94 -3.81 9.28
N LYS A 55 12.36 -2.57 8.95
CA LYS A 55 13.24 -2.30 7.80
C LYS A 55 14.66 -2.79 8.01
N THR A 56 15.10 -2.96 9.26
CA THR A 56 16.47 -3.36 9.62
C THR A 56 16.70 -4.88 9.60
N VAL A 57 15.64 -5.68 9.46
CA VAL A 57 15.71 -7.16 9.47
C VAL A 57 16.07 -7.75 8.11
N VAL A 58 16.05 -6.93 7.04
CA VAL A 58 16.50 -7.32 5.70
C VAL A 58 17.80 -6.59 5.39
N PRO A 59 18.93 -7.28 5.15
CA PRO A 59 20.16 -6.62 4.75
C PRO A 59 19.93 -5.88 3.44
N LYS A 60 20.03 -4.56 3.48
CA LYS A 60 20.03 -3.73 2.27
C LYS A 60 21.37 -3.96 1.58
N ASN A 61 21.45 -4.90 0.64
CA ASN A 61 22.56 -4.93 -0.31
C ASN A 61 22.42 -3.69 -1.21
N TYR A 62 22.95 -2.56 -0.75
CA TYR A 62 22.82 -1.28 -1.41
C TYR A 62 23.97 -1.10 -2.42
N MET A 63 23.64 -1.05 -3.71
CA MET A 63 24.58 -0.82 -4.80
C MET A 63 24.61 0.67 -5.18
N ILE A 64 25.80 1.29 -5.21
CA ILE A 64 25.96 2.69 -5.61
C ILE A 64 25.84 2.82 -7.12
N TRP A 65 24.74 3.40 -7.61
CA TRP A 65 24.56 3.69 -9.03
C TRP A 65 25.29 4.99 -9.45
N LEU A 66 26.15 4.90 -10.46
CA LEU A 66 26.78 6.03 -11.14
C LEU A 66 25.97 6.43 -12.39
N PRO A 67 26.08 7.70 -12.84
CA PRO A 67 25.53 8.18 -14.11
C PRO A 67 25.91 7.32 -15.32
N GLU A 68 25.10 7.46 -16.38
CA GLU A 68 25.27 6.74 -17.64
C GLU A 68 26.51 7.21 -18.43
N VAL A 69 27.21 6.24 -19.01
CA VAL A 69 28.34 6.47 -19.92
C VAL A 69 27.87 6.33 -21.36
N VAL A 70 27.83 7.42 -22.13
CA VAL A 70 27.42 7.41 -23.54
C VAL A 70 28.66 7.27 -24.43
N LEU A 71 28.67 6.26 -25.31
CA LEU A 71 29.71 5.97 -26.28
C LEU A 71 29.28 6.45 -27.69
N GLY A 72 30.14 7.23 -28.34
CA GLY A 72 29.97 7.66 -29.74
C GLY A 72 29.62 9.15 -29.91
N ASN A 73 30.41 9.83 -30.76
CA ASN A 73 30.31 11.22 -31.22
C ASN A 73 30.06 12.30 -30.15
N GLN A 74 31.15 12.79 -29.57
CA GLN A 74 31.23 14.12 -28.97
C GLN A 74 31.30 15.20 -30.06
N ASN A 75 30.17 15.50 -30.71
CA ASN A 75 29.97 16.78 -31.37
C ASN A 75 28.72 17.42 -30.75
N ASN A 76 28.98 18.22 -29.71
CA ASN A 76 28.10 19.25 -29.11
C ASN A 76 26.66 18.86 -28.75
N THR A 77 26.42 18.54 -27.47
CA THR A 77 25.18 18.90 -26.76
C THR A 77 25.42 19.01 -25.24
N LEU A 78 26.21 20.01 -24.82
CA LEU A 78 25.94 20.72 -23.56
C LEU A 78 25.13 22.00 -23.79
N ILE A 79 24.50 22.12 -24.96
CA ILE A 79 23.40 23.05 -25.14
C ILE A 79 22.20 22.30 -24.56
N GLN A 80 21.72 22.75 -23.40
CA GLN A 80 20.33 22.59 -23.00
C GLN A 80 19.51 23.01 -24.21
N GLN A 81 19.03 22.03 -24.96
CA GLN A 81 18.03 22.26 -25.97
C GLN A 81 16.76 22.55 -25.19
N GLU A 82 16.56 23.82 -24.84
CA GLU A 82 15.25 24.36 -24.53
C GLU A 82 14.40 24.08 -25.76
N ILE A 83 13.71 22.95 -25.74
CA ILE A 83 12.58 22.73 -26.62
C ILE A 83 11.70 23.96 -26.35
N PRO A 84 11.35 24.77 -27.37
CA PRO A 84 10.34 25.79 -27.17
C PRO A 84 9.11 25.01 -26.73
N VAL A 85 8.78 25.12 -25.44
CA VAL A 85 7.55 24.61 -24.89
C VAL A 85 6.49 25.37 -25.65
N VAL A 86 5.95 24.74 -26.70
CA VAL A 86 4.64 25.06 -27.18
C VAL A 86 3.80 24.91 -25.93
N ILE A 87 3.44 26.04 -25.33
CA ILE A 87 2.39 26.11 -24.34
C ILE A 87 1.14 25.73 -25.12
N LEU A 88 0.94 24.42 -25.34
CA LEU A 88 -0.41 23.90 -25.22
C LEU A 88 -0.79 24.39 -23.84
N SER A 89 -1.66 25.41 -23.81
CA SER A 89 -2.47 25.63 -22.64
C SER A 89 -3.01 24.24 -22.33
N ASN A 90 -2.47 23.65 -21.27
CA ASN A 90 -3.07 22.49 -20.66
C ASN A 90 -4.51 22.97 -20.46
N ILE A 91 -5.42 22.48 -21.29
CA ILE A 91 -6.80 22.38 -20.89
C ILE A 91 -6.66 21.42 -19.72
N GLU A 92 -6.38 21.96 -18.53
CA GLU A 92 -6.36 21.20 -17.31
C GLU A 92 -7.68 20.48 -17.35
N SER A 93 -7.60 19.15 -17.50
CA SER A 93 -8.80 18.34 -17.53
C SER A 93 -9.54 18.68 -16.24
N VAL A 94 -10.62 19.44 -16.36
CA VAL A 94 -11.50 19.86 -15.26
C VAL A 94 -12.01 18.61 -14.50
N TRP A 95 -11.86 17.45 -15.13
CA TRP A 95 -12.14 16.13 -14.61
C TRP A 95 -10.84 15.43 -14.25
N THR A 96 -10.28 15.80 -13.10
CA THR A 96 -9.25 14.98 -12.45
C THR A 96 -9.92 13.75 -11.81
N TRP A 97 -9.18 12.64 -11.68
CA TRP A 97 -9.69 11.40 -11.05
C TRP A 97 -10.29 11.61 -9.65
N THR A 98 -9.83 12.64 -8.92
CA THR A 98 -10.39 13.04 -7.62
C THR A 98 -11.83 13.53 -7.73
N HIS A 99 -12.19 14.27 -8.79
CA HIS A 99 -13.55 14.77 -8.99
C HIS A 99 -14.54 13.62 -9.25
N LEU A 100 -14.11 12.62 -10.03
CA LEU A 100 -14.88 11.39 -10.24
C LEU A 100 -15.10 10.63 -8.92
N MET A 101 -14.09 10.57 -8.05
CA MET A 101 -14.24 9.95 -6.73
C MET A 101 -15.26 10.69 -5.86
N TYR A 102 -15.19 12.02 -5.79
CA TYR A 102 -16.15 12.82 -5.03
C TYR A 102 -17.58 12.67 -5.56
N LEU A 103 -17.77 12.66 -6.89
CA LEU A 103 -19.07 12.43 -7.52
C LEU A 103 -19.66 11.07 -7.10
N GLY A 104 -18.86 10.01 -7.09
CA GLY A 104 -19.34 8.70 -6.66
C GLY A 104 -19.72 8.65 -5.17
N ILE A 105 -18.99 9.36 -4.31
CA ILE A 105 -19.30 9.50 -2.88
C ILE A 105 -20.63 10.26 -2.70
N THR A 106 -20.84 11.38 -3.41
CA THR A 106 -22.08 12.17 -3.27
C THR A 106 -23.31 11.38 -3.71
N ILE A 107 -23.24 10.69 -4.84
CA ILE A 107 -24.32 9.82 -5.33
C ILE A 107 -24.60 8.70 -4.32
N SER A 108 -23.57 8.00 -3.86
CA SER A 108 -23.72 6.89 -2.90
C SER A 108 -24.29 7.36 -1.56
N SER A 109 -23.89 8.53 -1.09
CA SER A 109 -24.42 9.19 0.11
C SER A 109 -25.89 9.56 -0.06
N MET A 110 -26.28 10.12 -1.21
CA MET A 110 -27.68 10.44 -1.51
C MET A 110 -28.57 9.19 -1.47
N PHE A 111 -28.12 8.08 -2.07
CA PHE A 111 -28.84 6.79 -2.00
C PHE A 111 -28.95 6.27 -0.56
N PHE A 112 -27.91 6.42 0.26
CA PHE A 112 -27.94 6.04 1.67
C PHE A 112 -28.96 6.86 2.46
N VAL A 113 -28.96 8.18 2.30
CA VAL A 113 -29.93 9.08 2.94
C VAL A 113 -31.36 8.74 2.52
N TYR A 114 -31.60 8.46 1.24
CA TYR A 114 -32.92 8.03 0.75
C TYR A 114 -33.39 6.73 1.42
N LYS A 115 -32.52 5.72 1.57
CA LYS A 115 -32.87 4.47 2.28
C LYS A 115 -33.25 4.75 3.74
N ILE A 116 -32.49 5.58 4.45
CA ILE A 116 -32.78 5.95 5.83
C ILE A 116 -34.11 6.72 5.91
N PHE A 117 -34.34 7.68 5.02
CA PHE A 117 -35.60 8.42 4.95
C PHE A 117 -36.79 7.50 4.72
N LYS A 118 -36.69 6.53 3.80
CA LYS A 118 -37.74 5.53 3.55
C LYS A 118 -38.06 4.71 4.81
N ILE A 119 -37.05 4.32 5.58
CA ILE A 119 -37.26 3.60 6.85
C ILE A 119 -37.92 4.52 7.88
N MET A 120 -37.46 5.77 8.01
CA MET A 120 -38.09 6.75 8.92
C MET A 120 -39.54 7.02 8.56
N TYR A 121 -39.84 7.16 7.27
CA TYR A 121 -41.20 7.29 6.76
C TYR A 121 -42.08 6.10 7.14
N LEU A 122 -41.57 4.87 7.03
CA LEU A 122 -42.30 3.66 7.47
C LEU A 122 -42.55 3.66 8.99
N ILE A 123 -41.58 4.12 9.78
CA ILE A 123 -41.75 4.24 11.23
C ILE A 123 -42.82 5.28 11.58
N LEU A 124 -42.87 6.40 10.87
CA LEU A 124 -43.82 7.49 11.17
C LEU A 124 -45.25 7.18 10.72
N THR A 125 -45.43 6.47 9.60
CA THR A 125 -46.74 6.21 9.00
C THR A 125 -47.50 5.02 9.56
N ASN A 126 -46.79 4.02 10.10
CA ASN A 126 -47.41 2.76 10.55
C ASN A 126 -47.68 2.76 12.06
N PRO A 127 -48.73 2.05 12.52
CA PRO A 127 -49.08 1.97 13.93
C PRO A 127 -47.99 1.27 14.75
N LYS A 128 -47.63 1.88 15.89
CA LYS A 128 -46.58 1.42 16.81
C LYS A 128 -47.19 0.76 18.04
N ARG A 129 -46.63 -0.38 18.45
CA ARG A 129 -46.93 -1.03 19.73
C ARG A 129 -45.63 -1.30 20.47
N LYS A 130 -45.49 -0.76 21.68
CA LYS A 130 -44.32 -1.02 22.52
C LYS A 130 -44.51 -2.34 23.27
N LYS A 131 -43.57 -3.26 23.15
CA LYS A 131 -43.52 -4.51 23.92
C LYS A 131 -42.14 -4.64 24.55
N GLY A 132 -42.01 -4.25 25.82
CA GLY A 132 -40.73 -4.20 26.53
C GLY A 132 -39.75 -3.18 25.92
N ASN A 133 -38.53 -3.63 25.62
CA ASN A 133 -37.45 -2.82 25.02
C ASN A 133 -37.54 -2.70 23.48
N ILE A 134 -38.59 -3.22 22.86
CA ILE A 134 -38.74 -3.28 21.40
C ILE A 134 -40.03 -2.56 20.99
N THR A 135 -39.96 -1.84 19.86
CA THR A 135 -41.14 -1.22 19.24
C THR A 135 -41.57 -2.04 18.03
N LEU A 136 -42.76 -2.63 18.12
CA LEU A 136 -43.34 -3.41 17.03
C LEU A 136 -44.15 -2.49 16.12
N ILE A 137 -43.84 -2.52 14.84
CA ILE A 137 -44.49 -1.73 13.79
C ILE A 137 -45.27 -2.68 12.90
N SER A 138 -46.58 -2.52 12.83
CA SER A 138 -47.44 -3.38 12.01
C SER A 138 -47.59 -2.80 10.60
N LEU A 139 -47.10 -3.52 9.60
CA LEU A 139 -47.18 -3.14 8.18
C LEU A 139 -48.54 -3.59 7.62
N LEU A 140 -49.29 -2.64 7.04
CA LEU A 140 -50.56 -2.91 6.37
C LEU A 140 -50.33 -3.56 5.00
N ASN A 141 -51.08 -4.63 4.70
CA ASN A 141 -51.11 -5.34 3.40
C ASN A 141 -49.74 -5.79 2.86
N LYS A 142 -48.84 -6.21 3.75
CA LYS A 142 -47.53 -6.78 3.39
C LYS A 142 -47.31 -8.09 4.13
N GLU A 143 -46.56 -8.99 3.50
CA GLU A 143 -46.12 -10.28 4.06
C GLU A 143 -44.67 -10.23 4.57
N ASP A 144 -43.99 -9.09 4.43
CA ASP A 144 -42.61 -8.93 4.83
C ASP A 144 -42.46 -8.75 6.35
N ALA A 145 -41.41 -9.32 6.91
CA ALA A 145 -40.90 -9.03 8.25
C ALA A 145 -39.42 -8.67 8.17
N PHE A 146 -39.02 -7.64 8.92
CA PHE A 146 -37.62 -7.25 9.05
C PHE A 146 -37.41 -6.42 10.32
N SER A 147 -36.16 -6.28 10.73
CA SER A 147 -35.75 -5.56 11.94
C SER A 147 -34.75 -4.46 11.63
N PHE A 148 -34.86 -3.35 12.36
CA PHE A 148 -33.98 -2.20 12.23
C PHE A 148 -33.76 -1.55 13.61
N PHE A 149 -32.53 -1.61 14.13
CA PHE A 149 -32.21 -1.20 15.50
C PHE A 149 -33.16 -1.83 16.54
N HIS A 150 -33.98 -1.04 17.21
CA HIS A 150 -34.93 -1.48 18.24
C HIS A 150 -36.36 -1.64 17.69
N TYR A 151 -36.53 -1.50 16.37
CA TYR A 151 -37.79 -1.61 15.66
C TYR A 151 -37.91 -2.98 14.98
N VAL A 152 -39.06 -3.63 15.15
CA VAL A 152 -39.41 -4.87 14.46
C VAL A 152 -40.64 -4.58 13.61
N PHE A 153 -40.51 -4.72 12.30
CA PHE A 153 -41.59 -4.55 11.34
C PHE A 153 -42.19 -5.90 11.01
N ILE A 154 -43.51 -6.01 11.10
CA ILE A 154 -44.21 -7.26 10.81
C ILE A 154 -45.46 -7.02 9.99
N GLY A 155 -45.60 -7.78 8.91
CA GLY A 155 -46.79 -7.82 8.08
C GLY A 155 -48.03 -8.30 8.82
N ASN A 156 -49.17 -7.64 8.59
CA ASN A 156 -50.46 -8.10 9.12
C ASN A 156 -51.06 -9.29 8.35
N SER A 157 -50.53 -9.62 7.17
CA SER A 157 -50.99 -10.74 6.34
C SER A 157 -50.44 -12.11 6.77
N ILE A 158 -49.52 -12.16 7.74
CA ILE A 158 -48.87 -13.39 8.21
C ILE A 158 -49.80 -14.16 9.17
N PRO A 159 -50.02 -15.48 8.99
CA PRO A 159 -50.78 -16.30 9.92
C PRO A 159 -50.26 -16.21 11.36
N GLN A 160 -51.17 -16.16 12.33
CA GLN A 160 -50.81 -15.91 13.73
C GLN A 160 -49.82 -16.94 14.33
N LYS A 161 -49.85 -18.18 13.85
CA LYS A 161 -48.94 -19.27 14.26
C LYS A 161 -47.50 -19.09 13.73
N GLU A 162 -47.36 -18.56 12.52
CA GLU A 162 -46.05 -18.26 11.90
C GLU A 162 -45.47 -16.95 12.45
N ARG A 163 -46.36 -16.01 12.80
CA ARG A 163 -46.02 -14.69 13.33
C ARG A 163 -45.13 -14.75 14.58
N GLU A 164 -45.39 -15.68 15.49
CA GLU A 164 -44.58 -15.85 16.71
C GLU A 164 -43.17 -16.36 16.38
N THR A 165 -43.07 -17.29 15.43
CA THR A 165 -41.79 -17.86 14.99
C THR A 165 -40.91 -16.79 14.35
N ILE A 166 -41.49 -15.99 13.45
CA ILE A 166 -40.84 -14.88 12.77
C ILE A 166 -40.44 -13.78 13.76
N LEU A 167 -41.30 -13.47 14.72
CA LEU A 167 -41.01 -12.43 15.73
C LEU A 167 -39.81 -12.80 16.60
N ILE A 168 -39.68 -14.06 17.02
CA ILE A 168 -38.52 -14.54 17.76
C ILE A 168 -37.25 -14.42 16.92
N HIS A 169 -37.32 -14.72 15.61
CA HIS A 169 -36.21 -14.56 14.68
C HIS A 169 -35.78 -13.10 14.54
N GLU A 170 -36.71 -12.20 14.23
CA GLU A 170 -36.44 -10.77 14.12
C GLU A 170 -35.93 -10.15 15.43
N MET A 171 -36.38 -10.66 16.58
CA MET A 171 -35.89 -10.23 17.88
C MET A 171 -34.40 -10.53 18.07
N VAL A 172 -33.88 -11.63 17.51
CA VAL A 172 -32.44 -11.93 17.59
C VAL A 172 -31.61 -10.87 16.87
N HIS A 173 -32.06 -10.37 15.71
CA HIS A 173 -31.35 -9.31 14.98
C HIS A 173 -31.26 -8.01 15.79
N VAL A 174 -32.34 -7.65 16.48
CA VAL A 174 -32.37 -6.51 17.42
C VAL A 174 -31.39 -6.73 18.58
N GLN A 175 -31.49 -7.87 19.26
CA GLN A 175 -30.66 -8.19 20.42
C GLN A 175 -29.16 -8.25 20.08
N GLN A 176 -28.81 -8.73 18.88
CA GLN A 176 -27.43 -8.82 18.41
C GLN A 176 -26.93 -7.56 17.70
N LYS A 177 -27.79 -6.54 17.56
CA LYS A 177 -27.49 -5.27 16.88
C LYS A 177 -26.98 -5.47 15.45
N HIS A 178 -27.53 -6.43 14.71
CA HIS A 178 -27.11 -6.73 13.34
C HIS A 178 -27.22 -5.52 12.38
N THR A 179 -28.13 -4.59 12.66
CA THR A 179 -28.25 -3.32 11.92
C THR A 179 -26.96 -2.50 11.95
N LEU A 180 -26.22 -2.48 13.07
CA LEU A 180 -24.99 -1.70 13.19
C LEU A 180 -23.89 -2.21 12.25
N ASP A 181 -23.75 -3.53 12.16
CA ASP A 181 -22.79 -4.18 11.25
C ASP A 181 -23.11 -3.85 9.78
N LEU A 182 -24.39 -3.87 9.40
CA LEU A 182 -24.81 -3.54 8.04
C LEU A 182 -24.58 -2.05 7.73
N LEU A 183 -24.81 -1.16 8.70
CA LEU A 183 -24.52 0.27 8.55
C LEU A 183 -23.02 0.53 8.41
N PHE A 184 -22.17 -0.17 9.16
CA PHE A 184 -20.71 -0.12 8.99
C PHE A 184 -20.30 -0.41 7.54
N PHE A 185 -20.83 -1.48 6.94
CA PHE A 185 -20.55 -1.79 5.55
C PHE A 185 -21.20 -0.84 4.53
N GLU A 186 -22.36 -0.24 4.82
CA GLU A 186 -22.92 0.82 3.96
C GLU A 186 -22.02 2.06 3.97
N VAL A 187 -21.44 2.45 5.12
CA VAL A 187 -20.45 3.53 5.18
C VAL A 187 -19.21 3.18 4.34
N LEU A 188 -18.69 1.96 4.46
CA LEU A 188 -17.59 1.50 3.62
C LEU A 188 -17.95 1.49 2.12
N ARG A 189 -19.20 1.18 1.75
CA ARG A 189 -19.66 1.26 0.35
C ARG A 189 -19.78 2.69 -0.17
N ILE A 190 -20.00 3.68 0.70
CA ILE A 190 -19.96 5.08 0.27
C ILE A 190 -18.51 5.48 -0.01
N LEU A 191 -17.59 5.15 0.89
CA LEU A 191 -16.16 5.47 0.75
C LEU A 191 -15.50 4.72 -0.41
N PHE A 192 -15.83 3.45 -0.58
CA PHE A 192 -15.28 2.55 -1.60
C PHE A 192 -16.37 2.11 -2.58
N TRP A 193 -17.14 3.05 -3.12
CA TRP A 193 -18.29 2.78 -3.99
C TRP A 193 -17.93 1.95 -5.23
N PHE A 194 -16.72 2.12 -5.75
CA PHE A 194 -16.18 1.41 -6.91
C PHE A 194 -15.64 0.00 -6.57
N ASN A 195 -15.49 -0.35 -5.29
CA ASN A 195 -14.85 -1.58 -4.86
C ASN A 195 -15.89 -2.70 -4.62
N PRO A 196 -15.98 -3.73 -5.48
CA PRO A 196 -16.96 -4.81 -5.35
C PRO A 196 -16.74 -5.68 -4.11
N LEU A 197 -15.53 -5.72 -3.54
CA LEU A 197 -15.21 -6.58 -2.40
C LEU A 197 -15.95 -6.13 -1.12
N VAL A 198 -16.20 -4.83 -0.95
CA VAL A 198 -16.98 -4.32 0.18
C VAL A 198 -18.43 -4.83 0.12
N TYR A 199 -19.01 -4.90 -1.09
CA TYR A 199 -20.34 -5.48 -1.30
C TYR A 199 -20.33 -6.99 -1.01
N MET A 200 -19.24 -7.69 -1.34
CA MET A 200 -19.07 -9.10 -0.98
C MET A 200 -19.02 -9.29 0.54
N TYR A 201 -18.25 -8.48 1.27
CA TYR A 201 -18.23 -8.51 2.74
C TYR A 201 -19.62 -8.31 3.34
N GLN A 202 -20.37 -7.30 2.88
CA GLN A 202 -21.73 -7.05 3.35
C GLN A 202 -22.65 -8.25 3.10
N ASN A 203 -22.54 -8.89 1.93
CA ASN A 203 -23.31 -10.09 1.63
C ASN A 203 -22.94 -11.28 2.53
N ARG A 204 -21.66 -11.42 2.90
CA ARG A 204 -21.19 -12.46 3.82
C ARG A 204 -21.66 -12.22 5.25
N ILE A 205 -21.60 -10.98 5.75
CA ILE A 205 -22.07 -10.65 7.10
C ILE A 205 -23.59 -10.82 7.19
N ALA A 206 -24.35 -10.41 6.17
CA ALA A 206 -25.80 -10.60 6.12
C ALA A 206 -26.17 -12.09 6.18
N SER A 207 -25.49 -12.93 5.38
CA SER A 207 -25.71 -14.39 5.44
C SER A 207 -25.38 -14.98 6.83
N LEU A 208 -24.35 -14.43 7.48
CA LEU A 208 -23.94 -14.87 8.82
C LEU A 208 -24.94 -14.45 9.89
N HIS A 209 -25.54 -13.25 9.78
CA HIS A 209 -26.61 -12.80 10.67
C HIS A 209 -27.81 -13.72 10.62
N GLU A 210 -28.22 -14.16 9.42
CA GLU A 210 -29.28 -15.16 9.24
C GLU A 210 -28.92 -16.46 9.98
N PHE A 211 -27.70 -16.96 9.85
CA PHE A 211 -27.28 -18.19 10.56
C PHE A 211 -27.31 -18.03 12.10
N ILE A 212 -26.90 -16.86 12.62
CA ILE A 212 -26.97 -16.55 14.05
C ILE A 212 -28.42 -16.48 14.53
N ALA A 213 -29.27 -15.82 13.75
CA ALA A 213 -30.69 -15.70 14.05
C ALA A 213 -31.35 -17.07 14.04
N ASP A 214 -31.13 -17.88 13.01
CA ASP A 214 -31.62 -19.25 12.90
C ASP A 214 -31.17 -20.13 14.08
N GLU A 215 -29.88 -20.10 14.46
CA GLU A 215 -29.34 -20.90 15.57
C GLU A 215 -29.98 -20.54 16.92
N LYS A 216 -30.25 -19.25 17.15
CA LYS A 216 -30.83 -18.77 18.40
C LYS A 216 -32.34 -18.98 18.45
N SER A 217 -33.05 -18.82 17.33
CA SER A 217 -34.50 -19.07 17.26
C SER A 217 -34.85 -20.54 17.49
N ILE A 218 -34.05 -21.47 16.96
CA ILE A 218 -34.24 -22.92 17.20
C ILE A 218 -34.10 -23.30 18.68
N LYS A 219 -33.33 -22.56 19.48
CA LYS A 219 -33.23 -22.85 20.93
C LYS A 219 -34.53 -22.54 21.69
N GLN A 220 -35.39 -21.70 21.12
CA GLN A 220 -36.63 -21.24 21.74
C GLN A 220 -37.87 -21.94 21.15
N GLN A 221 -37.72 -22.78 20.13
CA GLN A 221 -38.82 -23.38 19.36
C GLN A 221 -38.47 -24.80 18.91
N SER A 222 -39.46 -25.58 18.45
CA SER A 222 -39.17 -26.90 17.87
C SER A 222 -38.48 -26.77 16.51
N LYS A 223 -37.38 -27.52 16.30
CA LYS A 223 -36.62 -27.53 15.05
C LYS A 223 -37.49 -27.86 13.82
N LYS A 224 -38.49 -28.75 13.99
CA LYS A 224 -39.43 -29.15 12.93
C LYS A 224 -40.35 -28.00 12.49
N ALA A 225 -41.02 -27.35 13.44
CA ALA A 225 -41.91 -26.23 13.12
C ALA A 225 -41.17 -25.05 12.47
N TYR A 226 -39.93 -24.78 12.91
CA TYR A 226 -39.10 -23.76 12.30
C TYR A 226 -38.78 -24.04 10.83
N TYR A 227 -38.48 -25.30 10.48
CA TYR A 227 -38.25 -25.70 9.08
C TYR A 227 -39.50 -25.61 8.22
N GLU A 228 -40.65 -26.05 8.75
CA GLU A 228 -41.92 -25.97 8.03
C GLU A 228 -42.26 -24.51 7.68
N ASN A 229 -42.04 -23.58 8.60
CA ASN A 229 -42.23 -22.15 8.35
C ASN A 229 -41.22 -21.59 7.34
N LEU A 230 -39.93 -21.95 7.47
CA LEU A 230 -38.89 -21.51 6.54
C LEU A 230 -39.17 -22.03 5.11
N LEU A 231 -39.63 -23.28 4.97
CA LEU A 231 -40.03 -23.84 3.68
C LEU A 231 -41.33 -23.20 3.17
N GLY A 232 -42.31 -22.96 4.04
CA GLY A 232 -43.58 -22.28 3.71
C GLY A 232 -43.35 -20.90 3.10
N GLN A 233 -42.44 -20.11 3.68
CA GLN A 233 -42.03 -18.79 3.15
C GLN A 233 -41.42 -18.87 1.73
N VAL A 234 -40.83 -20.01 1.36
CA VAL A 234 -40.17 -20.22 0.07
C VAL A 234 -41.16 -20.63 -1.02
N PHE A 235 -42.16 -21.43 -0.65
CA PHE A 235 -43.13 -21.98 -1.60
C PHE A 235 -44.32 -21.03 -1.91
N GLN A 236 -44.48 -19.92 -1.17
CA GLN A 236 -45.61 -18.97 -1.31
C GLN A 236 -45.33 -17.70 -2.13
N VAL A 237 -44.62 -17.72 -3.27
CA VAL A 237 -44.67 -16.55 -4.20
C VAL A 237 -44.63 -16.94 -5.68
N LYS A 238 -45.62 -16.40 -6.41
CA LYS A 238 -45.85 -16.50 -7.87
C LYS A 238 -44.56 -16.43 -8.70
N GLN A 239 -44.44 -17.38 -9.61
CA GLN A 239 -43.48 -17.40 -10.72
C GLN A 239 -43.86 -16.32 -11.75
N ILE A 240 -43.07 -15.24 -11.89
CA ILE A 240 -43.05 -14.40 -13.11
C ILE A 240 -41.59 -14.04 -13.45
N SER A 241 -41.34 -14.05 -14.76
CA SER A 241 -40.09 -14.13 -15.53
C SER A 241 -39.11 -12.95 -15.48
N PHE A 242 -37.88 -13.21 -15.97
CA PHE A 242 -36.75 -12.33 -16.34
C PHE A 242 -35.76 -11.82 -15.28
N ILE A 243 -35.74 -12.35 -14.06
CA ILE A 243 -34.61 -12.16 -13.14
C ILE A 243 -34.30 -13.49 -12.46
N ASN A 244 -33.07 -13.97 -12.60
CA ASN A 244 -32.65 -15.25 -12.08
C ASN A 244 -32.74 -15.26 -10.53
N PRO A 245 -33.55 -16.14 -9.89
CA PRO A 245 -33.69 -16.23 -8.43
C PRO A 245 -32.47 -16.89 -7.74
N PHE A 246 -31.31 -16.86 -8.39
CA PHE A 246 -30.08 -17.56 -8.00
C PHE A 246 -29.59 -17.18 -6.59
N PHE A 247 -29.84 -15.94 -6.15
CA PHE A 247 -29.44 -15.47 -4.82
C PHE A 247 -30.35 -15.96 -3.69
N LYS A 248 -31.69 -15.99 -3.88
CA LYS A 248 -32.61 -16.43 -2.82
C LYS A 248 -32.54 -17.94 -2.60
N GLN A 249 -32.55 -18.73 -3.67
CA GLN A 249 -32.44 -20.19 -3.55
C GLN A 249 -31.12 -20.62 -2.91
N SER A 250 -29.99 -19.97 -3.26
CA SER A 250 -28.69 -20.32 -2.70
C SER A 250 -28.55 -19.95 -1.21
N LEU A 251 -29.18 -18.85 -0.75
CA LEU A 251 -29.13 -18.44 0.67
C LEU A 251 -29.96 -19.34 1.55
N ILE A 252 -31.19 -19.68 1.14
CA ILE A 252 -32.07 -20.57 1.90
C ILE A 252 -31.46 -21.97 2.01
N LYS A 253 -30.92 -22.51 0.90
CA LYS A 253 -30.16 -23.77 0.92
C LYS A 253 -29.02 -23.72 1.94
N LYS A 254 -28.25 -22.62 1.97
CA LYS A 254 -27.15 -22.44 2.94
C LYS A 254 -27.65 -22.38 4.39
N ARG A 255 -28.76 -21.68 4.66
CA ARG A 255 -29.41 -21.63 5.98
C ARG A 255 -29.79 -23.02 6.46
N ILE A 256 -30.52 -23.79 5.65
CA ILE A 256 -30.92 -25.17 5.97
C ILE A 256 -29.71 -26.09 6.20
N VAL A 257 -28.70 -26.03 5.31
CA VAL A 257 -27.48 -26.84 5.45
C VAL A 257 -26.71 -26.48 6.73
N MET A 258 -26.60 -25.19 7.07
CA MET A 258 -25.92 -24.77 8.31
C MET A 258 -26.71 -25.13 9.56
N LEU A 259 -28.05 -25.06 9.53
CA LEU A 259 -28.92 -25.47 10.64
C LEU A 259 -28.86 -26.97 10.95
N ASN A 260 -28.58 -27.80 9.95
CA ASN A 260 -28.39 -29.24 10.12
C ASN A 260 -26.95 -29.65 10.42
N LYS A 261 -26.01 -28.71 10.43
CA LYS A 261 -24.61 -29.02 10.69
C LYS A 261 -24.36 -29.23 12.18
N SER A 262 -23.57 -30.26 12.50
CA SER A 262 -23.06 -30.45 13.86
C SER A 262 -22.12 -29.31 14.26
N LYS A 263 -22.09 -28.96 15.54
CA LYS A 263 -21.18 -27.92 16.04
C LYS A 263 -19.72 -28.26 15.71
N SER A 264 -18.98 -27.27 15.23
CA SER A 264 -17.54 -27.38 14.97
C SER A 264 -16.75 -27.72 16.25
N LYS A 265 -15.70 -28.54 16.10
CA LYS A 265 -14.79 -28.89 17.20
C LYS A 265 -14.01 -27.65 17.65
N LYS A 266 -13.73 -27.53 18.96
CA LYS A 266 -12.93 -26.42 19.52
C LYS A 266 -11.52 -26.34 18.92
N THR A 267 -10.97 -27.44 18.42
CA THR A 267 -9.68 -27.48 17.70
C THR A 267 -9.67 -26.62 16.44
N ASN A 268 -10.82 -26.41 15.80
CA ASN A 268 -10.92 -25.55 14.61
C ASN A 268 -10.75 -24.05 14.97
N LEU A 269 -10.77 -23.67 16.25
CA LEU A 269 -10.47 -22.30 16.68
C LEU A 269 -9.02 -21.89 16.35
N VAL A 270 -8.09 -22.84 16.27
CA VAL A 270 -6.69 -22.60 15.88
C VAL A 270 -6.59 -21.96 14.49
N LYS A 271 -7.57 -22.19 13.61
CA LYS A 271 -7.63 -21.56 12.28
C LYS A 271 -7.68 -20.03 12.35
N TYR A 272 -8.24 -19.44 13.40
CA TYR A 272 -8.25 -17.99 13.59
C TYR A 272 -6.89 -17.48 14.09
N VAL A 273 -6.14 -18.28 14.85
CA VAL A 273 -4.78 -17.93 15.29
C VAL A 273 -3.82 -17.83 14.10
N PHE A 274 -4.04 -18.62 13.04
CA PHE A 274 -3.30 -18.54 11.78
C PHE A 274 -3.43 -17.18 11.07
N LEU A 275 -4.39 -16.33 11.45
CA LEU A 275 -4.49 -14.95 10.96
C LEU A 275 -3.32 -14.08 11.44
N LEU A 276 -2.79 -14.33 12.65
CA LEU A 276 -1.73 -13.51 13.24
C LEU A 276 -0.44 -13.49 12.41
N PRO A 277 0.16 -14.63 12.00
CA PRO A 277 1.37 -14.61 11.18
C PRO A 277 1.12 -13.99 9.80
N ILE A 278 -0.09 -14.14 9.25
CA ILE A 278 -0.47 -13.51 7.98
C ILE A 278 -0.48 -11.99 8.12
N ILE A 279 -1.13 -11.45 9.16
CA ILE A 279 -1.15 -10.01 9.41
C ILE A 279 0.27 -9.49 9.63
N ALA A 280 1.09 -10.22 10.40
CA ALA A 280 2.49 -9.86 10.59
C ALA A 280 3.25 -9.83 9.25
N GLY A 281 3.08 -10.83 8.40
CA GLY A 281 3.66 -10.86 7.06
C GLY A 281 3.20 -9.70 6.17
N MET A 282 1.91 -9.32 6.24
CA MET A 282 1.39 -8.16 5.52
C MET A 282 2.00 -6.85 6.03
N LEU A 283 2.17 -6.69 7.35
CA LEU A 283 2.81 -5.52 7.96
C LEU A 283 4.30 -5.41 7.60
N VAL A 284 5.00 -6.53 7.53
CA VAL A 284 6.38 -6.59 7.02
C VAL A 284 6.41 -6.14 5.56
N TYR A 285 5.54 -6.69 4.73
CA TYR A 285 5.44 -6.32 3.31
C TYR A 285 5.19 -4.81 3.13
N THR A 286 4.22 -4.22 3.83
CA THR A 286 3.94 -2.78 3.73
C THR A 286 5.07 -1.91 4.25
N SER A 287 5.81 -2.38 5.25
CA SER A 287 6.94 -1.63 5.83
C SER A 287 8.19 -1.70 4.93
N CYS A 288 8.37 -2.80 4.19
CA CYS A 288 9.50 -2.99 3.28
C CYS A 288 9.29 -2.43 1.88
N SER A 289 8.04 -2.29 1.40
CA SER A 289 7.75 -1.90 0.01
C SER A 289 7.82 -0.39 -0.27
N GLN A 290 8.35 0.41 0.65
CA GLN A 290 8.54 1.84 0.39
C GLN A 290 9.89 2.06 -0.29
N GLU A 291 9.85 2.37 -1.58
CA GLU A 291 10.92 3.11 -2.25
C GLU A 291 11.23 4.34 -1.41
N GLU A 292 12.52 4.50 -1.11
CA GLU A 292 13.07 5.75 -0.64
C GLU A 292 12.78 6.79 -1.73
N ASN A 293 11.69 7.54 -1.58
CA ASN A 293 11.82 8.96 -1.83
C ASN A 293 12.94 9.38 -0.88
N ALA A 294 14.16 9.48 -1.42
CA ALA A 294 15.20 10.28 -0.80
C ALA A 294 14.48 11.54 -0.32
N VAL A 295 14.47 11.75 0.99
CA VAL A 295 13.94 12.99 1.54
C VAL A 295 14.64 14.07 0.73
N ASN A 296 13.88 14.82 -0.05
CA ASN A 296 14.36 16.02 -0.73
C ASN A 296 14.60 17.07 0.36
N THR A 297 15.50 16.80 1.30
CA THR A 297 16.04 17.79 2.23
C THR A 297 16.78 18.86 1.42
N ASP A 298 17.28 18.50 0.23
CA ASP A 298 17.89 19.41 -0.73
C ASP A 298 16.88 20.47 -1.26
N GLN A 299 15.57 20.17 -1.38
CA GLN A 299 14.60 21.15 -1.91
C GLN A 299 14.22 22.26 -0.90
N ASP A 300 14.19 21.95 0.39
CA ASP A 300 13.89 22.94 1.43
C ASP A 300 15.13 23.82 1.71
N PHE A 301 16.33 23.21 1.66
CA PHE A 301 17.60 23.92 1.79
C PHE A 301 17.85 24.88 0.63
N ASP A 302 17.64 24.44 -0.61
CA ASP A 302 17.82 25.30 -1.79
C ASP A 302 16.82 26.46 -1.80
N GLN A 303 15.57 26.25 -1.36
CA GLN A 303 14.56 27.33 -1.25
C GLN A 303 14.89 28.36 -0.16
N VAL A 304 15.40 27.92 1.00
CA VAL A 304 15.82 28.82 2.07
C VAL A 304 17.05 29.62 1.64
N VAL A 305 18.04 28.97 1.02
CA VAL A 305 19.25 29.62 0.50
C VAL A 305 18.92 30.60 -0.63
N GLU A 306 17.97 30.28 -1.51
CA GLU A 306 17.54 31.17 -2.60
C GLU A 306 16.75 32.38 -2.08
N LYS A 307 15.88 32.19 -1.08
CA LYS A 307 15.14 33.28 -0.41
C LYS A 307 16.08 34.25 0.30
N PHE A 308 17.12 33.74 0.96
CA PHE A 308 18.16 34.56 1.59
C PHE A 308 19.07 35.25 0.57
N ARG A 309 19.46 34.55 -0.51
CA ARG A 309 20.27 35.13 -1.60
C ARG A 309 19.54 36.31 -2.26
N ASN A 310 18.21 36.21 -2.42
CA ASN A 310 17.38 37.29 -2.95
C ASN A 310 17.27 38.48 -1.99
N GLN A 311 17.23 38.26 -0.67
CA GLN A 311 17.25 39.35 0.32
C GLN A 311 18.59 40.11 0.32
N LEU A 312 19.71 39.40 0.15
CA LEU A 312 21.05 40.00 0.08
C LEU A 312 21.31 40.82 -1.19
N GLN A 313 20.58 40.59 -2.28
CA GLN A 313 20.70 41.38 -3.51
C GLN A 313 19.91 42.70 -3.47
N THR A 314 18.91 42.81 -2.59
CA THR A 314 18.10 44.03 -2.42
C THR A 314 18.78 45.12 -1.60
N GLU A 315 19.75 44.79 -0.74
CA GLU A 315 20.54 45.77 0.00
C GLU A 315 21.96 45.85 -0.60
N ASN A 316 22.18 46.88 -1.42
CA ASN A 316 23.53 47.29 -1.78
C ASN A 316 24.24 47.84 -0.53
N SER A 317 24.95 46.98 0.19
CA SER A 317 25.94 47.41 1.18
C SER A 317 27.19 46.54 1.11
N THR A 318 28.33 47.20 0.91
CA THR A 318 29.65 46.61 1.02
C THR A 318 29.90 46.21 2.46
N LEU A 319 29.56 44.97 2.80
CA LEU A 319 29.69 44.42 4.16
C LEU A 319 31.15 44.13 4.52
N SER A 320 31.59 44.58 5.70
CA SER A 320 32.93 44.35 6.26
C SER A 320 33.17 42.87 6.55
N LYS A 321 34.43 42.48 6.70
CA LYS A 321 34.83 41.08 6.95
C LYS A 321 34.30 40.58 8.31
N GLU A 322 34.20 41.44 9.30
CA GLU A 322 33.65 41.14 10.63
C GLU A 322 32.13 40.92 10.59
N GLU A 323 31.39 41.78 9.88
CA GLU A 323 29.93 41.68 9.74
C GLU A 323 29.51 40.39 8.98
N ARG A 324 30.36 39.90 8.07
CA ARG A 324 30.15 38.61 7.38
C ARG A 324 30.30 37.41 8.31
N ILE A 325 31.16 37.51 9.32
CA ILE A 325 31.41 36.44 10.30
C ILE A 325 30.24 36.39 11.29
N GLU A 326 29.77 37.55 11.75
CA GLU A 326 28.63 37.66 12.65
C GLU A 326 27.32 37.18 11.98
N LEU A 327 27.14 37.50 10.70
CA LEU A 327 26.02 36.97 9.91
C LEU A 327 26.10 35.45 9.70
N ALA A 328 27.31 34.90 9.51
CA ALA A 328 27.51 33.47 9.39
C ALA A 328 27.22 32.72 10.70
N GLU A 329 27.60 33.28 11.85
CA GLU A 329 27.28 32.71 13.17
C GLU A 329 25.77 32.73 13.45
N TYR A 330 25.08 33.83 13.10
CA TYR A 330 23.62 33.93 13.22
C TYR A 330 22.90 32.86 12.39
N ILE A 331 23.33 32.63 11.15
CA ILE A 331 22.77 31.59 10.26
C ILE A 331 23.00 30.18 10.85
N ILE A 332 24.18 29.93 11.43
CA ILE A 332 24.52 28.64 12.04
C ILE A 332 23.64 28.34 13.26
N ASP A 333 23.36 29.34 14.10
CA ASP A 333 22.52 29.14 15.29
C ASP A 333 21.04 28.95 14.94
N GLU A 334 20.53 29.64 13.92
CA GLU A 334 19.14 29.46 13.48
C GLU A 334 18.93 28.12 12.75
N LEU A 335 19.98 27.58 12.11
CA LEU A 335 19.98 26.21 11.58
C LEU A 335 20.01 25.14 12.68
N LYS A 336 20.77 25.35 13.76
CA LYS A 336 20.78 24.42 14.91
C LYS A 336 19.43 24.37 15.61
N ALA A 337 18.77 25.51 15.80
CA ALA A 337 17.45 25.58 16.43
C ALA A 337 16.37 24.80 15.67
N ASN A 338 16.42 24.78 14.33
CA ASN A 338 15.47 24.04 13.50
C ASN A 338 15.74 22.52 13.43
N VAL A 339 16.97 22.08 13.74
CA VAL A 339 17.34 20.66 13.81
C VAL A 339 16.91 20.04 15.15
N GLU A 340 16.95 20.81 16.25
CA GLU A 340 16.55 20.31 17.58
C GLU A 340 15.04 20.09 17.74
N ASP A 341 14.20 20.80 16.98
CA ASP A 341 12.73 20.66 17.06
C ASP A 341 12.19 19.41 16.34
N ASN A 342 13.01 18.77 15.48
CA ASN A 342 12.63 17.60 14.68
C ASN A 342 13.42 16.32 15.04
N GLY A 343 13.37 15.90 16.32
CA GLY A 343 13.40 14.46 16.62
C GLY A 343 14.25 14.00 17.81
N LYS A 344 13.54 13.65 18.89
CA LYS A 344 13.80 12.54 19.83
C LYS A 344 15.25 12.08 20.01
N THR A 345 15.78 12.48 21.16
CA THR A 345 16.76 11.74 21.96
C THR A 345 16.45 10.24 22.02
N SER A 346 17.34 9.42 21.47
CA SER A 346 17.57 8.06 21.96
C SER A 346 19.04 7.93 22.34
N SER A 347 19.33 8.18 23.61
CA SER A 347 20.55 7.75 24.26
C SER A 347 20.48 6.22 24.37
N GLY A 348 21.24 5.52 23.55
CA GLY A 348 21.38 4.07 23.56
C GLY A 348 22.86 3.71 23.49
N SER A 349 23.41 3.30 24.63
CA SER A 349 24.79 2.83 24.78
C SER A 349 25.10 1.71 23.79
N ILE A 350 26.03 1.95 22.86
CA ILE A 350 26.52 0.95 21.91
C ILE A 350 27.58 0.12 22.64
N THR A 351 27.23 -1.13 22.95
CA THR A 351 28.20 -2.17 23.31
C THR A 351 28.89 -2.64 22.04
N ALA A 352 30.22 -2.59 22.03
CA ALA A 352 31.06 -3.03 20.92
C ALA A 352 30.84 -4.53 20.66
N SER A 353 30.12 -4.84 19.59
CA SER A 353 30.09 -6.17 19.00
C SER A 353 31.10 -6.20 17.84
N SER A 354 31.86 -7.28 17.79
CA SER A 354 32.97 -7.52 16.86
C SER A 354 32.50 -7.55 15.41
N PHE A 355 32.82 -6.50 14.64
CA PHE A 355 32.71 -6.49 13.17
C PHE A 355 33.77 -7.38 12.53
N ASN A 356 33.34 -8.34 11.72
CA ASN A 356 34.20 -9.10 10.81
C ASN A 356 34.47 -8.28 9.53
N SER A 357 35.69 -8.35 9.00
CA SER A 357 36.17 -7.65 7.80
C SER A 357 35.64 -8.28 6.49
N SER A 358 34.37 -8.64 6.44
CA SER A 358 33.73 -9.23 5.26
C SER A 358 32.32 -8.71 5.02
N ASP A 359 31.84 -7.81 5.87
CA ASP A 359 30.47 -7.33 5.82
C ASP A 359 30.37 -6.14 4.85
N GLU A 360 29.48 -6.24 3.87
CA GLU A 360 29.17 -5.17 2.92
C GLU A 360 28.43 -4.04 3.65
N VAL A 361 28.97 -2.82 3.63
CA VAL A 361 28.46 -1.70 4.44
C VAL A 361 27.64 -0.72 3.59
N SER A 362 26.56 -0.19 4.18
CA SER A 362 25.64 0.76 3.55
C SER A 362 26.28 2.13 3.28
N PHE A 363 25.96 2.75 2.14
CA PHE A 363 26.43 4.11 1.78
C PHE A 363 26.04 5.18 2.81
N SER A 364 24.90 5.05 3.49
CA SER A 364 24.47 5.98 4.55
C SER A 364 25.31 5.86 5.83
N GLU A 365 26.07 4.79 5.96
CA GLU A 365 26.88 4.48 7.13
C GLU A 365 28.37 4.75 6.84
N ILE A 366 28.81 4.62 5.58
CA ILE A 366 30.20 4.85 5.15
C ILE A 366 30.61 6.32 5.37
N GLU A 367 31.68 6.53 6.13
CA GLU A 367 32.26 7.85 6.38
C GLU A 367 32.89 8.43 5.11
N ASN A 368 33.58 7.59 4.33
CA ASN A 368 34.24 8.00 3.08
C ASN A 368 34.05 6.97 1.96
N VAL A 369 33.54 7.40 0.81
CA VAL A 369 33.47 6.54 -0.38
C VAL A 369 34.87 6.24 -0.96
N PRO A 370 35.03 5.12 -1.67
CA PRO A 370 36.22 4.86 -2.47
C PRO A 370 36.58 6.05 -3.38
N VAL A 371 37.86 6.41 -3.39
CA VAL A 371 38.35 7.57 -4.16
C VAL A 371 39.10 7.07 -5.39
N PHE A 372 38.61 7.47 -6.56
CA PHE A 372 39.27 7.18 -7.84
C PHE A 372 40.58 8.00 -7.96
N PRO A 373 41.67 7.43 -8.52
CA PRO A 373 42.92 8.16 -8.73
C PRO A 373 42.71 9.44 -9.55
N GLY A 374 43.01 10.60 -8.97
CA GLY A 374 42.74 11.93 -9.57
C GLY A 374 41.60 12.72 -8.89
N CYS A 375 40.77 12.07 -8.08
CA CYS A 375 39.67 12.69 -7.32
C CYS A 375 40.04 12.99 -5.85
N GLU A 376 41.34 13.11 -5.54
CA GLU A 376 41.84 13.22 -4.15
C GLU A 376 41.60 14.60 -3.52
N GLY A 377 41.31 15.63 -4.34
CA GLY A 377 41.06 17.01 -3.87
C GLY A 377 39.62 17.29 -3.41
N GLU A 378 38.69 16.36 -3.63
CA GLU A 378 37.28 16.53 -3.30
C GLU A 378 37.03 16.22 -1.81
N ILE A 379 36.34 17.12 -1.11
CA ILE A 379 36.11 17.01 0.34
C ILE A 379 34.82 16.22 0.62
N ASP A 380 33.78 16.40 -0.19
CA ASP A 380 32.48 15.78 0.01
C ASP A 380 32.29 14.45 -0.75
N ASN A 381 31.52 13.53 -0.17
CA ASN A 381 31.20 12.24 -0.76
C ASN A 381 30.35 12.37 -2.04
N LYS A 382 29.49 13.41 -2.16
CA LYS A 382 28.71 13.68 -3.38
C LYS A 382 29.63 14.11 -4.52
N GLU A 383 30.61 14.95 -4.24
CA GLU A 383 31.61 15.44 -5.20
C GLU A 383 32.57 14.33 -5.65
N ARG A 384 33.08 13.53 -4.70
CA ARG A 384 33.90 12.34 -4.99
C ARG A 384 33.18 11.36 -5.92
N LYS A 385 31.89 11.11 -5.67
CA LYS A 385 31.05 10.25 -6.54
C LYS A 385 30.91 10.83 -7.95
N LYS A 386 30.67 12.14 -8.07
CA LYS A 386 30.59 12.82 -9.37
C LYS A 386 31.93 12.72 -10.13
N CYS A 387 33.05 12.99 -9.44
CA CYS A 387 34.39 12.89 -10.02
C CYS A 387 34.70 11.45 -10.49
N MET A 388 34.42 10.45 -9.65
CA MET A 388 34.58 9.03 -10.01
C MET A 388 33.75 8.66 -11.24
N ALA A 389 32.50 9.13 -11.33
CA ALA A 389 31.64 8.89 -12.49
C ALA A 389 32.23 9.50 -13.77
N LEU A 390 32.78 10.72 -13.70
CA LEU A 390 33.41 11.40 -14.83
C LEU A 390 34.66 10.65 -15.31
N GLU A 391 35.54 10.24 -14.40
CA GLU A 391 36.77 9.52 -14.76
C GLU A 391 36.49 8.12 -15.30
N ILE A 392 35.53 7.39 -14.73
CA ILE A 392 35.09 6.09 -15.28
C ILE A 392 34.48 6.29 -16.67
N SER A 393 33.65 7.31 -16.86
CA SER A 393 33.07 7.63 -18.18
C SER A 393 34.14 7.93 -19.22
N LYS A 394 35.17 8.71 -18.85
CA LYS A 394 36.31 9.03 -19.70
C LYS A 394 37.13 7.78 -20.03
N PHE A 395 37.42 6.95 -19.04
CA PHE A 395 38.17 5.71 -19.22
C PHE A 395 37.45 4.73 -20.14
N VAL A 396 36.15 4.53 -19.94
CA VAL A 396 35.31 3.66 -20.77
C VAL A 396 35.23 4.21 -22.20
N ASN A 397 35.04 5.52 -22.38
CA ASN A 397 35.04 6.15 -23.71
C ASN A 397 36.34 5.97 -24.49
N GLN A 398 37.49 5.96 -23.81
CA GLN A 398 38.80 5.83 -24.47
C GLN A 398 39.16 4.38 -24.80
N ASN A 399 38.70 3.42 -24.00
CA ASN A 399 39.17 2.03 -24.08
C ASN A 399 38.14 1.05 -24.64
N PHE A 400 36.85 1.40 -24.64
CA PHE A 400 35.78 0.52 -25.12
C PHE A 400 35.77 0.43 -26.64
N ASN A 401 35.84 -0.80 -27.18
CA ASN A 401 35.81 -1.00 -28.61
C ASN A 401 34.38 -0.93 -29.17
N VAL A 402 33.98 0.26 -29.63
CA VAL A 402 32.66 0.54 -30.20
C VAL A 402 32.41 -0.23 -31.51
N ASN A 403 33.45 -0.61 -32.27
CA ASN A 403 33.29 -1.32 -33.54
C ASN A 403 32.69 -2.72 -33.34
N LEU A 404 32.90 -3.34 -32.17
CA LEU A 404 32.24 -4.59 -31.80
C LEU A 404 30.72 -4.48 -31.90
N ALA A 405 30.10 -3.33 -31.62
CA ALA A 405 28.66 -3.18 -31.72
C ALA A 405 28.15 -3.23 -33.17
N ASN A 406 28.95 -2.72 -34.13
CA ASN A 406 28.59 -2.66 -35.55
C ASN A 406 28.73 -4.03 -36.22
N ASP A 407 29.71 -4.83 -35.81
CA ASP A 407 30.02 -6.14 -36.41
C ASP A 407 29.06 -7.26 -35.97
N LEU A 408 28.15 -6.99 -35.02
CA LEU A 408 27.30 -8.00 -34.38
C LEU A 408 25.86 -8.06 -34.92
N GLY A 409 25.56 -7.29 -35.98
CA GLY A 409 24.23 -7.32 -36.62
C GLY A 409 23.09 -6.92 -35.68
N LEU A 410 23.39 -6.08 -34.69
CA LEU A 410 22.39 -5.55 -33.77
C LEU A 410 21.48 -4.55 -34.50
N GLU A 411 20.21 -4.51 -34.14
CA GLU A 411 19.23 -3.60 -34.74
C GLU A 411 19.66 -2.13 -34.57
N ALA A 412 19.39 -1.29 -35.57
CA ALA A 412 19.63 0.13 -35.49
C ALA A 412 18.84 0.74 -34.33
N GLY A 413 19.51 1.51 -33.47
CA GLY A 413 18.89 2.05 -32.26
C GLY A 413 19.83 2.23 -31.08
N LYS A 414 19.24 2.62 -29.94
CA LYS A 414 19.94 2.82 -28.67
C LYS A 414 20.02 1.50 -27.91
N HIS A 415 21.23 1.10 -27.56
CA HIS A 415 21.50 -0.12 -26.79
C HIS A 415 22.12 0.24 -25.43
N ARG A 416 21.81 -0.56 -24.40
CA ARG A 416 22.29 -0.36 -23.03
C ARG A 416 22.95 -1.62 -22.49
N ILE A 417 24.13 -1.45 -21.92
CA ILE A 417 24.87 -2.46 -21.15
C ILE A 417 24.81 -2.06 -19.68
N SER A 418 24.38 -2.99 -18.82
CA SER A 418 24.42 -2.77 -17.36
C SER A 418 25.68 -3.38 -16.80
N VAL A 419 26.48 -2.61 -16.05
CA VAL A 419 27.72 -3.06 -15.40
C VAL A 419 27.56 -2.97 -13.88
N GLN A 420 28.10 -3.96 -13.17
CA GLN A 420 28.17 -4.03 -11.71
C GLN A 420 29.56 -4.50 -11.30
N PHE A 421 30.15 -3.92 -10.26
CA PHE A 421 31.44 -4.33 -9.72
C PHE A 421 31.54 -3.96 -8.24
N LYS A 422 32.52 -4.52 -7.52
CA LYS A 422 32.80 -4.16 -6.13
C LYS A 422 34.22 -3.62 -6.01
N VAL A 423 34.42 -2.65 -5.12
CA VAL A 423 35.75 -2.19 -4.71
C VAL A 423 36.04 -2.81 -3.36
N ASP A 424 37.07 -3.65 -3.27
CA ASP A 424 37.45 -4.36 -2.04
C ASP A 424 38.12 -3.44 -1.01
N GLU A 425 38.38 -3.97 0.19
CA GLU A 425 39.07 -3.27 1.30
C GLU A 425 40.49 -2.81 0.94
N LYS A 426 41.09 -3.38 -0.13
CA LYS A 426 42.41 -3.01 -0.63
C LYS A 426 42.32 -2.00 -1.77
N GLY A 427 41.11 -1.65 -2.23
CA GLY A 427 40.88 -0.73 -3.35
C GLY A 427 40.92 -1.37 -4.74
N ASN A 428 40.91 -2.70 -4.84
CA ASN A 428 40.88 -3.42 -6.12
C ASN A 428 39.43 -3.63 -6.59
N VAL A 429 39.25 -3.61 -7.91
CA VAL A 429 37.97 -3.95 -8.52
C VAL A 429 37.81 -5.47 -8.58
N VAL A 430 36.77 -6.00 -7.93
CA VAL A 430 36.45 -7.43 -7.83
C VAL A 430 34.98 -7.69 -8.20
N GLU A 431 34.64 -8.94 -8.49
CA GLU A 431 33.27 -9.39 -8.82
C GLU A 431 32.58 -8.58 -9.93
N VAL A 432 33.30 -8.29 -11.01
CA VAL A 432 32.75 -7.59 -12.18
C VAL A 432 31.71 -8.45 -12.89
N LYS A 433 30.50 -7.92 -13.07
CA LYS A 433 29.39 -8.52 -13.83
C LYS A 433 28.87 -7.50 -14.83
N ALA A 434 28.59 -7.93 -16.06
CA ALA A 434 27.93 -7.10 -17.06
C ALA A 434 26.71 -7.84 -17.62
N ARG A 435 25.76 -7.08 -18.18
CA ARG A 435 24.61 -7.62 -18.92
C ARG A 435 24.43 -6.79 -20.17
N ALA A 436 24.61 -7.40 -21.34
CA ALA A 436 24.53 -6.76 -22.63
C ALA A 436 23.57 -7.50 -23.59
N PRO A 437 23.14 -6.88 -24.70
CA PRO A 437 22.36 -7.55 -25.74
C PRO A 437 23.09 -8.73 -26.43
N HIS A 438 24.42 -8.74 -26.38
CA HIS A 438 25.24 -9.78 -27.00
C HIS A 438 26.45 -10.16 -26.12
N ALA A 439 26.81 -11.45 -26.08
CA ALA A 439 27.86 -11.98 -25.20
C ALA A 439 29.25 -11.33 -25.41
N LYS A 440 29.61 -11.00 -26.65
CA LYS A 440 30.88 -10.29 -26.96
C LYS A 440 30.94 -8.88 -26.34
N LEU A 441 29.82 -8.16 -26.28
CA LEU A 441 29.75 -6.85 -25.63
C LEU A 441 29.78 -6.95 -24.11
N GLU A 442 29.23 -8.03 -23.56
CA GLU A 442 29.31 -8.35 -22.13
C GLU A 442 30.76 -8.61 -21.72
N GLN A 443 31.49 -9.43 -22.49
CA GLN A 443 32.90 -9.72 -22.26
C GLN A 443 33.77 -8.45 -22.38
N GLU A 444 33.49 -7.60 -23.36
CA GLU A 444 34.21 -6.33 -23.51
C GLU A 444 33.95 -5.39 -22.32
N ALA A 445 32.71 -5.24 -21.87
CA ALA A 445 32.39 -4.44 -20.70
C ALA A 445 33.09 -4.97 -19.43
N ILE A 446 33.12 -6.29 -19.23
CA ILE A 446 33.86 -6.92 -18.11
C ILE A 446 35.35 -6.63 -18.21
N ARG A 447 35.95 -6.75 -19.41
CA ARG A 447 37.37 -6.47 -19.64
C ARG A 447 37.74 -5.04 -19.26
N ILE A 448 36.97 -4.05 -19.73
CA ILE A 448 37.22 -2.63 -19.46
C ILE A 448 37.14 -2.32 -17.98
N VAL A 449 36.13 -2.82 -17.30
CA VAL A 449 35.90 -2.54 -15.87
C VAL A 449 36.96 -3.23 -15.01
N SER A 450 37.45 -4.39 -15.43
CA SER A 450 38.56 -5.08 -14.76
C SER A 450 39.91 -4.38 -14.94
N LEU A 451 40.03 -3.46 -15.92
CA LEU A 451 41.23 -2.65 -16.16
C LEU A 451 41.20 -1.31 -15.42
N LEU A 452 40.14 -1.01 -14.66
CA LEU A 452 40.09 0.20 -13.87
C LEU A 452 41.26 0.23 -12.86
N PRO A 453 41.87 1.41 -12.63
CA PRO A 453 42.99 1.53 -11.73
C PRO A 453 42.56 1.26 -10.28
N LYS A 454 43.53 0.85 -9.47
CA LYS A 454 43.34 0.65 -8.03
C LYS A 454 42.92 1.95 -7.36
N MET A 455 41.83 1.92 -6.62
CA MET A 455 41.22 3.07 -5.94
C MET A 455 41.67 3.13 -4.48
N LYS A 456 41.46 4.26 -3.79
CA LYS A 456 41.54 4.26 -2.32
C LYS A 456 40.26 3.59 -1.79
N PRO A 457 40.36 2.63 -0.85
CA PRO A 457 39.19 1.91 -0.34
C PRO A 457 38.24 2.84 0.43
N GLY A 458 36.97 2.44 0.48
CA GLY A 458 35.97 3.13 1.30
C GLY A 458 36.22 2.87 2.78
N MET A 459 35.92 3.85 3.63
CA MET A 459 36.13 3.76 5.08
C MET A 459 34.81 3.88 5.83
N HIS A 460 34.59 2.97 6.78
CA HIS A 460 33.48 3.00 7.72
C HIS A 460 34.01 2.73 9.13
N LEU A 461 33.73 3.63 10.08
CA LEU A 461 34.21 3.55 11.47
C LEU A 461 35.73 3.31 11.55
N GLY A 462 36.50 3.99 10.69
CA GLY A 462 37.96 3.84 10.59
C GLY A 462 38.48 2.50 10.02
N LYS A 463 37.62 1.61 9.52
CA LYS A 463 38.00 0.37 8.84
C LYS A 463 37.69 0.42 7.35
N ALA A 464 38.55 -0.19 6.54
CA ALA A 464 38.31 -0.35 5.12
C ALA A 464 37.15 -1.33 4.88
N VAL A 465 36.23 -1.00 3.97
CA VAL A 465 35.04 -1.81 3.68
C VAL A 465 34.85 -2.00 2.19
N THR A 466 34.19 -3.11 1.81
CA THR A 466 33.87 -3.41 0.41
C THR A 466 32.63 -2.64 -0.03
N VAL A 467 32.72 -1.96 -1.17
CA VAL A 467 31.64 -1.09 -1.68
C VAL A 467 31.19 -1.53 -3.08
N PRO A 468 29.92 -1.94 -3.26
CA PRO A 468 29.37 -2.31 -4.56
C PRO A 468 28.94 -1.08 -5.39
N TYR A 469 29.30 -1.07 -6.66
CA TYR A 469 28.97 -0.05 -7.66
C TYR A 469 28.25 -0.64 -8.87
N GLY A 470 27.46 0.19 -9.55
CA GLY A 470 26.86 -0.15 -10.84
C GLY A 470 26.69 1.07 -11.73
N PHE A 471 26.81 0.90 -13.04
CA PHE A 471 26.58 1.98 -14.01
C PHE A 471 26.14 1.42 -15.37
N PRO A 472 25.31 2.17 -16.12
CA PRO A 472 24.96 1.79 -17.48
C PRO A 472 25.93 2.41 -18.50
N ILE A 473 26.24 1.64 -19.54
CA ILE A 473 26.93 2.11 -20.75
C ILE A 473 25.90 2.10 -21.89
N GLN A 474 25.74 3.24 -22.56
CA GLN A 474 24.84 3.39 -23.69
C GLN A 474 25.61 3.69 -24.96
N PHE A 475 25.21 3.07 -26.05
CA PHE A 475 25.74 3.36 -27.38
C PHE A 475 24.61 3.33 -28.40
N GLN A 476 24.82 4.03 -29.51
CA GLN A 476 23.85 4.07 -30.60
C GLN A 476 24.48 3.48 -31.86
N ILE A 477 23.77 2.52 -32.47
CA ILE A 477 24.11 1.99 -33.78
C ILE A 477 23.37 2.84 -34.81
N LYS A 478 24.11 3.44 -35.73
CA LYS A 478 23.55 4.21 -36.84
C LYS A 478 22.96 3.24 -37.87
N GLU A 479 21.86 3.65 -38.51
CA GLU A 479 21.24 2.93 -39.64
C GLU A 479 22.22 2.70 -40.79
#